data_AF-E4WZK7-F1
#
_entry.id   AF-E4WZK7-F1
#
_cell.length_a   1.000
_cell.length_b   1.000
_cell.length_c   1.000
_cell.angle_alpha   90.00
_cell.angle_beta   90.00
_cell.angle_gamma   90.00
#
_symmetry.space_group_name_H-M   'P 1'
#
loop_
_entity.id
_entity.type
_entity.pdbx_description
1 polymer ?
#
loop_
_entity_poly.entity_id
_entity_poly.type
_entity_poly.pdbx_seq_one_letter_code
_entity_poly.pdbx_strand_id
1 'polypeptide(L)' 'MLSTSQKTNSCSRVEEIDGILYINPGSLTGASTASGDKHQPAFALLDINGSACTLYRYKLGENDKVDVQPLEFKKRSVAV' A
#
# COMPACT_ATOMS: atom_id res chain seq x y z
N MET A 1 13.37 -5.28 5.18
CA MET A 1 12.55 -6.45 4.80
C MET A 1 11.21 -5.89 4.34
N LEU A 2 10.55 -6.47 3.33
CA LEU A 2 9.22 -6.02 2.89
C LEU A 2 8.20 -7.05 3.38
N SER A 3 7.15 -6.60 4.07
CA SER A 3 6.06 -7.46 4.53
C SER A 3 4.74 -6.99 3.96
N THR A 4 4.03 -7.88 3.28
CA THR A 4 2.69 -7.64 2.74
C THR A 4 1.68 -8.46 3.52
N SER A 5 0.59 -7.84 3.96
CA SER A 5 -0.50 -8.52 4.66
C SER A 5 -1.84 -8.04 4.11
N GLN A 6 -2.70 -8.99 3.74
CA GLN A 6 -4.06 -8.71 3.27
C GLN A 6 -5.14 -9.03 4.32
N LYS A 7 -4.75 -9.50 5.52
CA LYS A 7 -5.70 -10.17 6.43
C LYS A 7 -6.54 -9.24 7.30
N THR A 8 -6.33 -7.92 7.30
CA THR A 8 -7.12 -7.00 8.13
C THR A 8 -7.55 -5.73 7.40
N ASN A 9 -8.87 -5.64 7.24
CA ASN A 9 -9.70 -4.43 7.12
C ASN A 9 -9.35 -3.44 6.02
N SER A 10 -9.61 -3.88 4.77
CA SER A 10 -10.21 -3.14 3.64
C SER A 10 -9.67 -1.78 3.16
N CYS A 11 -8.97 -1.02 4.00
CA CYS A 11 -8.39 0.27 3.70
C CYS A 11 -6.91 0.08 3.39
N SER A 12 -6.49 0.59 2.23
CA SER A 12 -5.08 0.56 1.85
C SER A 12 -4.25 1.34 2.88
N ARG A 13 -3.16 0.74 3.38
CA ARG A 13 -2.31 1.31 4.44
C ARG A 13 -0.85 1.08 4.09
N VAL A 14 -0.02 2.07 4.39
CA VAL A 14 1.43 2.03 4.18
C VAL A 14 2.08 2.60 5.42
N GLU A 15 2.96 1.83 6.05
CA GLU A 15 3.64 2.23 7.27
C GLU A 15 5.07 1.74 7.29
N GLU A 16 5.97 2.56 7.83
CA GLU A 16 7.32 2.14 8.15
C GLU A 16 7.43 1.96 9.66
N ILE A 17 7.84 0.76 10.09
CA ILE A 17 8.10 0.45 11.50
C ILE A 17 9.48 -0.20 11.57
N ASP A 18 10.39 0.36 12.36
CA ASP A 18 11.75 -0.14 12.57
C ASP A 18 12.55 -0.37 11.26
N GLY A 19 12.31 0.45 10.23
CA GLY A 19 12.98 0.32 8.93
C GLY A 19 12.45 -0.84 8.07
N ILE A 20 11.27 -1.37 8.43
CA ILE A 20 10.50 -2.33 7.66
C ILE A 20 9.29 -1.59 7.10
N LEU A 21 9.13 -1.65 5.78
CA LEU A 21 7.95 -1.13 5.10
C LEU A 21 6.85 -2.19 5.11
N TYR A 22 5.70 -1.84 5.67
CA TYR A 22 4.48 -2.65 5.71
C TYR A 22 3.47 -2.07 4.73
N ILE A 23 3.00 -2.92 3.83
CA ILE A 23 2.08 -2.50 2.77
C ILE A 23 0.83 -3.39 2.80
N ASN A 24 -0.32 -2.74 2.94
CA ASN A 24 -1.61 -3.27 2.58
C ASN A 24 -2.13 -2.48 1.37
N PRO A 25 -2.15 -3.07 0.16
CA PRO A 25 -2.60 -2.37 -1.05
C PRO A 25 -4.12 -2.08 -1.05
N GLY A 26 -4.88 -2.70 -0.15
CA GLY A 26 -6.35 -2.67 -0.17
C GLY A 26 -6.93 -3.71 -1.12
N SER A 27 -8.21 -3.54 -1.47
CA SER A 27 -8.93 -4.43 -2.39
C SER A 27 -8.97 -3.83 -3.79
N LEU A 28 -8.48 -4.56 -4.80
CA LEU A 28 -8.48 -4.11 -6.20
C LEU A 28 -9.89 -3.77 -6.69
N THR A 29 -10.91 -4.49 -6.24
CA THR A 29 -12.31 -4.33 -6.67
C THR A 29 -13.19 -3.56 -5.68
N GLY A 30 -12.65 -3.15 -4.53
CA GLY A 30 -13.46 -2.56 -3.46
C GLY A 30 -14.54 -3.50 -2.88
N ALA A 31 -14.27 -4.82 -2.83
CA ALA A 31 -15.22 -5.80 -2.32
C ALA A 31 -15.67 -5.49 -0.88
N SER A 32 -16.96 -5.71 -0.61
CA SER A 32 -17.53 -5.51 0.73
C SER A 32 -16.95 -6.50 1.74
N THR A 33 -16.79 -6.06 2.99
CA THR A 33 -16.41 -6.92 4.10
C THR A 33 -17.60 -7.29 4.97
N ALA A 34 -17.42 -8.27 5.85
CA ALA A 34 -18.46 -8.70 6.80
C ALA A 34 -19.02 -7.56 7.67
N SER A 35 -18.28 -6.45 7.83
CA SER A 35 -18.72 -5.24 8.54
C SER A 35 -19.70 -4.37 7.74
N GLY A 36 -19.94 -4.64 6.45
CA GLY A 36 -20.87 -3.91 5.60
C GLY A 36 -20.34 -2.58 5.04
N ASP A 37 -19.11 -2.19 5.39
CA ASP A 37 -18.49 -0.97 4.88
C ASP A 37 -18.26 -1.04 3.35
N LYS A 38 -18.51 0.10 2.67
CA LYS A 38 -18.25 0.25 1.24
C LYS A 38 -16.79 0.66 1.05
N HIS A 39 -16.02 -0.18 0.37
CA HIS A 39 -14.58 0.05 0.18
C HIS A 39 -14.28 0.63 -1.19
N GLN A 40 -13.34 1.56 -1.24
CA GLN A 40 -12.83 2.08 -2.50
C GLN A 40 -11.86 1.07 -3.12
N PRO A 41 -11.98 0.76 -4.42
CA PRO A 41 -10.96 0.06 -5.18
C PRO A 41 -9.57 0.68 -5.00
N ALA A 42 -8.59 -0.14 -4.63
CA ALA A 42 -7.22 0.31 -4.43
C ALA A 42 -6.20 -0.77 -4.77
N PHE A 43 -5.04 -0.35 -5.26
CA PHE A 43 -3.88 -1.20 -5.48
C PHE A 43 -2.59 -0.40 -5.33
N ALA A 44 -1.45 -1.08 -5.32
CA ALA A 44 -0.15 -0.45 -5.25
C ALA A 44 0.81 -1.00 -6.31
N LEU A 45 1.61 -0.12 -6.91
CA LEU A 45 2.75 -0.48 -7.76
C LEU A 45 4.04 -0.16 -7.02
N LEU A 46 5.00 -1.07 -7.10
CA LEU A 46 6.31 -0.90 -6.50
C LEU A 46 7.35 -0.86 -7.60
N ASP A 47 8.12 0.23 -7.65
CA ASP A 47 9.35 0.33 -8.41
C ASP A 47 10.52 0.13 -7.45
N ILE A 48 11.18 -1.03 -7.52
CA ILE A 48 12.26 -1.41 -6.61
C ILE A 48 13.58 -1.40 -7.36
N ASN A 49 14.52 -0.57 -6.92
CA ASN A 49 15.86 -0.48 -7.47
C ASN A 49 16.90 -0.53 -6.34
N GLY A 50 17.56 -1.69 -6.20
CA GLY A 50 18.57 -1.91 -5.16
C GLY A 50 17.99 -1.76 -3.76
N SER A 51 18.43 -0.73 -3.03
CA SER A 51 17.93 -0.41 -1.67
C SER A 51 16.82 0.64 -1.64
N ALA A 52 16.45 1.22 -2.79
CA ALA A 52 15.38 2.19 -2.92
C ALA A 52 14.10 1.51 -3.47
N CYS A 53 12.95 1.99 -3.03
CA CYS A 53 11.64 1.56 -3.46
C CYS A 53 10.72 2.78 -3.58
N THR A 54 10.15 3.00 -4.75
CA THR A 54 9.07 3.97 -4.95
C THR A 54 7.75 3.22 -5.01
N LEU A 55 6.86 3.50 -4.07
CA LEU A 55 5.53 2.95 -3.97
C LEU A 55 4.52 3.93 -4.56
N TYR A 56 3.77 3.52 -5.57
CA TYR A 56 2.65 4.27 -6.10
C TYR A 56 1.35 3.63 -5.62
N ARG A 57 0.61 4.32 -4.75
CA ARG A 57 -0.70 3.86 -4.29
C ARG A 57 -1.79 4.49 -5.14
N TYR A 58 -2.61 3.65 -5.76
CA TYR A 58 -3.74 4.03 -6.58
C TYR A 58 -5.04 3.79 -5.81
N LYS A 59 -5.94 4.76 -5.83
CA LYS A 59 -7.29 4.66 -5.26
C LYS A 59 -8.30 5.19 -6.25
N LEU A 60 -9.47 4.56 -6.30
CA LEU A 60 -10.64 5.11 -6.98
C LEU A 60 -11.40 6.01 -6.01
N GLY A 61 -11.26 7.33 -6.17
CA GLY A 61 -11.91 8.35 -5.37
C GLY A 61 -13.34 8.64 -5.82
N GLU A 62 -13.89 9.77 -5.38
CA GLU A 62 -15.23 10.21 -5.78
C GLU A 62 -15.30 10.53 -7.28
N ASN A 63 -16.47 10.23 -7.89
CA ASN A 63 -16.73 10.44 -9.32
C ASN A 63 -15.76 9.69 -10.25
N ASP A 64 -15.35 8.48 -9.87
CA ASP A 64 -14.48 7.58 -10.65
C ASP A 64 -13.10 8.18 -11.01
N LYS A 65 -12.66 9.19 -10.25
CA LYS A 65 -11.33 9.78 -10.42
C LYS A 65 -10.28 8.94 -9.70
N VAL A 66 -9.19 8.65 -10.41
CA VAL A 66 -8.04 7.95 -9.83
C VAL A 66 -7.17 8.96 -9.07
N ASP A 67 -6.96 8.71 -7.79
CA ASP A 67 -5.97 9.41 -6.96
C ASP A 67 -4.70 8.55 -6.85
N VAL A 68 -3.54 9.19 -7.00
CA VAL A 68 -2.23 8.52 -6.99
C VAL A 68 -1.32 9.20 -5.98
N GLN A 69 -0.84 8.41 -5.03
CA GLN A 69 0.02 8.89 -3.94
C GLN A 69 1.36 8.15 -3.97
N PRO A 70 2.45 8.80 -4.40
CA PRO A 70 3.78 8.23 -4.35
C PRO A 70 4.34 8.29 -2.92
N LEU A 71 5.13 7.27 -2.56
CA LEU A 71 5.91 7.21 -1.34
C LEU A 71 7.28 6.60 -1.64
N GLU A 72 8.34 7.27 -1.21
CA GLU A 72 9.70 6.75 -1.33
C GLU A 72 10.11 6.04 -0.04
N PHE A 73 10.77 4.90 -0.18
CA PHE A 73 11.34 4.13 0.91
C PHE A 73 12.76 3.72 0.56
N LYS A 74 13.67 3.82 1.54
CA LYS A 74 15.05 3.34 1.40
C LYS A 74 15.38 2.39 2.54
N LYS A 75 15.70 1.15 2.20
CA LYS A 75 16.15 0.16 3.18
C LYS A 75 17.47 0.66 3.79
N ARG A 76 17.49 0.82 5.12
CA ARG A 76 18.73 1.13 5.84
C ARG A 76 19.75 0.02 5.62
N SER A 77 20.97 0.40 5.28
CA SER A 77 22.11 -0.51 5.25
C SER A 77 22.39 -0.93 6.69
N VAL A 78 22.41 -2.24 6.95
CA VAL A 78 22.99 -2.75 8.20
C VAL A 78 24.49 -2.72 7.98
N ALA A 79 25.21 -1.88 8.72
CA ALA A 79 26.67 -1.99 8.77
C ALA A 79 26.98 -3.34 9.44
N VAL A 80 27.67 -4.21 8.71
CA VAL A 80 28.18 -5.51 9.20
C VAL A 80 29.54 -5.30 9.82
#